data_AF-A0AA41YC03-F1
#
_entry.id   AF-A0AA41YC03-F1
#
_cell.length_a   1.000
_cell.length_b   1.000
_cell.length_c   1.000
_cell.angle_alpha   90.00
_cell.angle_beta   90.00
_cell.angle_gamma   90.00
#
_symmetry.space_group_name_H-M   'P 1'
#
loop_
_entity.id
_entity.type
_entity.pdbx_description
1 polymer ?
#
loop_
_entity_poly.entity_id
_entity_poly.type
_entity_poly.pdbx_seq_one_letter_code
_entity_poly.pdbx_strand_id
1 'polypeptide(L)'
;TANAVVTVVDEIDPTALAQNVTIYLDADGNASTTAEAVDNGSTDNCGIQSLALDIEAFTCANVGANDVVLTVTDVNGNSSTASAVVTVVDDIDPTALAQNVTIYLDADGNASVTAEAVDNGST
;
A
#
# COMPACT_ATOMS: atom_id res chain seq x y z
N THR A 1 48.69 -36.50 11.15
CA THR A 1 47.37 -36.57 10.49
C THR A 1 47.25 -35.38 9.57
N ALA A 2 46.86 -35.59 8.31
CA ALA A 2 46.54 -34.51 7.39
C ALA A 2 45.03 -34.28 7.44
N ASN A 3 44.61 -33.05 7.69
CA ASN A 3 43.21 -32.68 7.68
C ASN A 3 42.91 -31.97 6.35
N ALA A 4 41.77 -32.28 5.75
CA ALA A 4 41.22 -31.54 4.62
C ALA A 4 39.92 -30.86 5.08
N VAL A 5 39.70 -29.62 4.63
CA VAL A 5 38.45 -28.88 4.86
C VAL A 5 37.61 -29.01 3.59
N VAL A 6 36.35 -29.39 3.76
CA VAL A 6 35.34 -29.42 2.70
C VAL A 6 34.34 -28.32 3.00
N THR A 7 34.12 -27.44 2.03
CA THR A 7 33.11 -26.38 2.12
C THR A 7 31.94 -26.75 1.21
N VAL A 8 30.72 -26.62 1.72
CA VAL A 8 29.49 -26.76 0.95
C VAL A 8 28.88 -25.36 0.85
N VAL A 9 28.52 -24.94 -0.36
CA VAL A 9 27.90 -23.64 -0.67
C VAL A 9 26.60 -23.91 -1.42
N ASP A 10 25.59 -23.10 -1.16
CA ASP A 10 24.39 -23.04 -1.99
C ASP A 10 24.48 -21.80 -2.91
N GLU A 11 24.27 -22.02 -4.20
CA GLU A 11 24.28 -20.99 -5.25
C GLU A 11 22.93 -20.94 -6.01
N ILE A 12 21.90 -21.66 -5.51
CA ILE A 12 20.58 -21.70 -6.13
C ILE A 12 19.73 -20.56 -5.54
N ASP A 13 19.23 -19.67 -6.40
CA ASP A 13 18.33 -18.61 -5.99
C ASP A 13 16.96 -19.18 -5.56
N PRO A 14 16.28 -18.54 -4.58
CA PRO A 14 14.93 -18.91 -4.19
C PRO A 14 13.94 -18.73 -5.34
N THR A 15 12.85 -19.49 -5.32
CA THR A 15 11.67 -19.24 -6.16
C THR A 15 10.75 -18.24 -5.46
N ALA A 16 10.78 -16.98 -5.91
CA ALA A 16 9.87 -15.94 -5.43
C ALA A 16 8.50 -16.05 -6.12
N LEU A 17 7.43 -16.07 -5.33
CA LEU A 17 6.05 -16.05 -5.81
C LEU A 17 5.26 -14.98 -5.06
N ALA A 18 4.68 -14.04 -5.79
CA ALA A 18 3.88 -12.96 -5.22
C ALA A 18 2.41 -13.08 -5.64
N GLN A 19 1.53 -12.49 -4.83
CA GLN A 19 0.10 -12.36 -5.08
C GLN A 19 -0.34 -10.90 -4.93
N ASN A 20 -1.36 -10.53 -5.70
CA ASN A 20 -1.98 -9.22 -5.58
C ASN A 20 -2.77 -9.13 -4.27
N VAL A 21 -2.80 -7.93 -3.68
CA VAL A 21 -3.54 -7.67 -2.44
C VAL A 21 -4.40 -6.42 -2.58
N THR A 22 -5.47 -6.34 -1.80
CA THR A 22 -6.33 -5.16 -1.70
C THR A 22 -6.30 -4.65 -0.27
N ILE A 23 -6.03 -3.36 -0.10
CA ILE A 23 -6.01 -2.68 1.19
C ILE A 23 -6.93 -1.45 1.14
N TYR A 24 -7.40 -1.03 2.31
CA TYR A 24 -8.36 0.05 2.46
C TYR A 24 -7.73 1.18 3.27
N LEU A 25 -7.95 2.42 2.86
CA LEU A 25 -7.53 3.59 3.62
C LEU A 25 -8.29 3.66 4.95
N ASP A 26 -7.60 4.11 6.00
CA ASP A 26 -8.20 4.52 7.26
C ASP A 26 -8.73 5.95 7.19
N ALA A 27 -9.38 6.41 8.28
CA ALA A 27 -9.96 7.74 8.38
C ALA A 27 -8.94 8.89 8.25
N ASP A 28 -7.65 8.60 8.46
CA ASP A 28 -6.56 9.56 8.30
C ASP A 28 -5.95 9.48 6.88
N GLY A 29 -6.50 8.67 5.99
CA GLY A 29 -6.08 8.51 4.61
C GLY A 29 -4.83 7.64 4.44
N ASN A 30 -4.59 6.69 5.36
CA ASN A 30 -3.43 5.80 5.33
C ASN A 30 -3.84 4.33 5.20
N ALA A 31 -3.02 3.53 4.52
CA ALA A 31 -3.13 2.07 4.50
C ALA A 31 -1.73 1.44 4.50
N SER A 32 -1.64 0.19 4.91
CA SER A 32 -0.40 -0.58 4.80
C SER A 32 -0.64 -2.04 4.47
N THR A 33 0.41 -2.69 3.97
CA THR A 33 0.49 -4.14 3.76
C THR A 33 1.85 -4.63 4.25
N THR A 34 2.10 -5.93 4.17
CA THR A 34 3.40 -6.52 4.51
C THR A 34 3.92 -7.41 3.38
N ALA A 35 5.22 -7.70 3.40
CA ALA A 35 5.83 -8.66 2.48
C ALA A 35 5.16 -10.05 2.58
N GLU A 36 4.78 -10.50 3.78
CA GLU A 36 4.09 -11.77 3.99
C GLU A 36 2.69 -11.82 3.39
N ALA A 37 1.98 -10.69 3.37
CA ALA A 37 0.65 -10.64 2.75
C ALA A 37 0.73 -10.75 1.21
N VAL A 38 1.82 -10.23 0.64
CA VAL A 38 2.13 -10.28 -0.80
C VAL A 38 2.79 -11.59 -1.20
N ASP A 39 3.47 -12.29 -0.29
CA ASP A 39 4.05 -13.61 -0.56
C ASP A 39 2.94 -14.65 -0.83
N ASN A 40 3.14 -15.44 -1.87
CA ASN A 40 2.22 -16.47 -2.32
C ASN A 40 2.82 -17.86 -2.13
N GLY A 41 3.70 -18.03 -1.13
CA GLY A 41 4.39 -19.28 -0.86
C GLY A 41 5.69 -19.41 -1.64
N SER A 42 6.55 -18.40 -1.56
CA SER A 42 7.93 -18.50 -2.05
C SER A 42 8.68 -19.64 -1.38
N THR A 43 9.59 -20.30 -2.10
CA THR A 43 10.29 -21.50 -1.61
C THR A 43 11.75 -21.54 -2.04
N ASP A 44 12.56 -22.24 -1.26
CA ASP A 44 13.94 -22.60 -1.59
C ASP A 44 14.27 -24.01 -1.06
N ASN A 45 15.32 -24.66 -1.58
CA ASN A 45 15.75 -25.99 -1.13
C ASN A 45 16.44 -26.01 0.24
N CYS A 46 17.10 -24.92 0.64
CA CYS A 46 17.76 -24.75 1.93
C CYS A 46 16.94 -23.88 2.90
N GLY A 47 16.02 -23.09 2.37
CA GLY A 47 14.99 -22.38 3.12
C GLY A 47 15.12 -20.86 3.03
N ILE A 48 14.03 -20.16 3.32
CA ILE A 48 13.95 -18.71 3.23
C ILE A 48 14.41 -18.07 4.54
N GLN A 49 15.25 -17.04 4.44
CA GLN A 49 15.67 -16.21 5.57
C GLN A 49 14.78 -14.99 5.76
N SER A 50 14.44 -14.29 4.67
CA SER A 50 13.67 -13.05 4.75
C SER A 50 12.84 -12.76 3.51
N LEU A 51 11.78 -11.99 3.74
CA LEU A 51 10.92 -11.37 2.74
C LEU A 51 11.01 -9.85 2.93
N ALA A 52 11.03 -9.09 1.84
CA ALA A 52 11.02 -7.63 1.88
C ALA A 52 10.17 -7.08 0.72
N LEU A 53 9.36 -6.07 1.00
CA LEU A 53 8.56 -5.36 0.01
C LEU A 53 9.13 -3.96 -0.18
N ASP A 54 9.20 -3.47 -1.42
CA ASP A 54 9.73 -2.14 -1.72
C ASP A 54 8.81 -0.99 -1.26
N ILE A 55 7.50 -1.23 -1.17
CA ILE A 55 6.49 -0.27 -0.71
C ILE A 55 5.49 -0.97 0.22
N GLU A 56 5.43 -0.55 1.48
CA GLU A 56 4.54 -1.13 2.49
C GLU A 56 3.46 -0.15 2.98
N ALA A 57 3.65 1.16 2.77
CA ALA A 57 2.75 2.21 3.24
C ALA A 57 2.18 3.01 2.07
N PHE A 58 0.88 3.28 2.15
CA PHE A 58 0.09 3.89 1.09
C PHE A 58 -0.78 5.01 1.68
N THR A 59 -1.08 6.01 0.85
CA THR A 59 -1.91 7.16 1.22
C THR A 59 -3.02 7.39 0.20
N CYS A 60 -3.86 8.42 0.38
CA CYS A 60 -4.81 8.88 -0.63
C CYS A 60 -4.19 9.10 -2.02
N ALA A 61 -2.89 9.45 -2.10
CA ALA A 61 -2.19 9.63 -3.39
C ALA A 61 -1.98 8.30 -4.15
N ASN A 62 -2.16 7.17 -3.48
CA ASN A 62 -1.94 5.83 -4.02
C ASN A 62 -3.25 5.09 -4.35
N VAL A 63 -4.42 5.75 -4.29
CA VAL A 63 -5.69 5.10 -4.64
C VAL A 63 -5.62 4.50 -6.04
N GLY A 64 -6.02 3.22 -6.16
CA GLY A 64 -5.89 2.42 -7.38
C GLY A 64 -4.79 1.37 -7.30
N ALA A 65 -4.32 0.92 -8.46
CA ALA A 65 -3.31 -0.12 -8.59
C ALA A 65 -1.89 0.44 -8.42
N ASN A 66 -1.09 -0.19 -7.56
CA ASN A 66 0.32 0.14 -7.35
C ASN A 66 1.15 -1.13 -7.56
N ASP A 67 2.10 -1.08 -8.50
CA ASP A 67 3.07 -2.16 -8.69
C ASP A 67 4.09 -2.16 -7.55
N VAL A 68 4.32 -3.33 -6.96
CA VAL A 68 5.30 -3.55 -5.90
C VAL A 68 6.18 -4.75 -6.24
N VAL A 69 7.36 -4.81 -5.63
CA VAL A 69 8.34 -5.87 -5.81
C VAL A 69 8.62 -6.55 -4.48
N LEU A 70 8.26 -7.83 -4.39
CA LEU A 70 8.67 -8.71 -3.31
C LEU A 70 10.10 -9.22 -3.60
N THR A 71 10.99 -9.06 -2.62
CA THR A 71 12.33 -9.65 -2.62
C THR A 71 12.39 -10.76 -1.59
N VAL A 72 12.86 -11.93 -2.01
CA VAL A 72 12.98 -13.14 -1.19
C VAL A 72 14.46 -13.47 -1.08
N THR A 73 14.98 -13.63 0.14
CA THR A 73 16.39 -14.00 0.40
C THR A 73 16.44 -15.32 1.16
N ASP A 74 17.27 -16.26 0.71
CA ASP A 74 17.47 -17.55 1.36
C ASP A 74 18.45 -17.46 2.55
N VAL A 75 18.64 -18.58 3.27
CA VAL A 75 19.58 -18.65 4.43
C VAL A 75 21.06 -18.59 4.04
N ASN A 76 21.37 -18.67 2.75
CA ASN A 76 22.70 -18.66 2.17
C ASN A 76 23.07 -17.31 1.51
N GLY A 77 22.12 -16.38 1.44
CA GLY A 77 22.29 -15.04 0.89
C GLY A 77 21.94 -14.91 -0.59
N ASN A 78 21.37 -15.94 -1.22
CA ASN A 78 20.84 -15.86 -2.58
C ASN A 78 19.48 -15.16 -2.58
N SER A 79 19.13 -14.48 -3.67
CA SER A 79 17.93 -13.64 -3.68
C SER A 79 17.21 -13.66 -5.03
N SER A 80 15.88 -13.62 -4.98
CA SER A 80 15.01 -13.54 -6.15
C SER A 80 13.86 -12.57 -5.90
N THR A 81 13.22 -12.10 -6.97
CA THR A 81 12.13 -11.12 -6.89
C THR A 81 10.88 -11.57 -7.65
N ALA A 82 9.72 -11.09 -7.20
CA ALA A 82 8.44 -11.27 -7.86
C ALA A 82 7.61 -9.98 -7.76
N SER A 83 6.91 -9.62 -8.84
CA SER A 83 6.02 -8.45 -8.86
C SER A 83 4.60 -8.81 -8.45
N ALA A 84 3.93 -7.88 -7.77
CA ALA A 84 2.52 -7.93 -7.45
C ALA A 84 1.88 -6.54 -7.56
N VAL A 85 0.55 -6.51 -7.56
CA VAL A 85 -0.24 -5.28 -7.51
C VAL A 85 -0.90 -5.14 -6.15
N VAL A 86 -0.63 -4.03 -5.47
CA VAL A 86 -1.38 -3.57 -4.30
C VAL A 86 -2.47 -2.62 -4.77
N THR A 87 -3.73 -3.03 -4.62
CA THR A 87 -4.88 -2.17 -4.92
C THR A 87 -5.32 -1.43 -3.66
N VAL A 88 -5.18 -0.11 -3.66
CA VAL A 88 -5.63 0.75 -2.56
C VAL A 88 -7.03 1.26 -2.87
N VAL A 89 -7.96 1.04 -1.93
CA VAL A 89 -9.35 1.43 -2.05
C VAL A 89 -9.67 2.49 -0.99
N ASP A 90 -10.29 3.58 -1.43
CA ASP A 90 -10.97 4.53 -0.56
C ASP A 90 -12.46 4.16 -0.53
N ASP A 91 -12.96 3.74 0.63
CA ASP A 91 -14.37 3.41 0.85
C ASP A 91 -15.05 4.32 1.89
N ILE A 92 -14.40 5.44 2.24
CA ILE A 92 -14.87 6.36 3.25
C ILE A 92 -15.71 7.45 2.58
N ASP A 93 -17.01 7.43 2.84
CA ASP A 93 -17.93 8.45 2.37
C ASP A 93 -17.66 9.80 3.06
N PRO A 94 -17.65 10.93 2.33
CA PRO A 94 -17.55 12.25 2.95
C PRO A 94 -18.81 12.59 3.75
N THR A 95 -18.63 13.30 4.85
CA THR A 95 -19.70 13.86 5.67
C THR A 95 -20.01 15.29 5.21
N ALA A 96 -21.16 15.48 4.58
CA ALA A 96 -21.63 16.82 4.21
C ALA A 96 -22.26 17.54 5.43
N LEU A 97 -21.71 18.69 5.79
CA LEU A 97 -22.21 19.55 6.86
C LEU A 97 -22.57 20.92 6.29
N ALA A 98 -23.81 21.35 6.53
CA ALA A 98 -24.30 22.65 6.09
C ALA A 98 -24.72 23.53 7.28
N GLN A 99 -24.59 24.84 7.10
CA GLN A 99 -25.04 25.86 8.05
C GLN A 99 -26.06 26.81 7.41
N ASN A 100 -26.90 27.39 8.25
CA ASN A 100 -27.82 28.43 7.83
C ASN A 100 -27.06 29.74 7.57
N VAL A 101 -27.35 30.39 6.45
CA VAL A 101 -26.87 31.74 6.13
C VAL A 101 -28.03 32.65 5.76
N THR A 102 -27.89 33.92 6.13
CA THR A 102 -28.86 34.97 5.79
C THR A 102 -28.23 35.89 4.76
N ILE A 103 -28.84 35.99 3.58
CA ILE A 103 -28.44 36.93 2.52
C ILE A 103 -29.58 37.93 2.27
N TYR A 104 -29.21 39.11 1.79
CA TYR A 104 -30.15 40.20 1.49
C TYR A 104 -30.18 40.46 -0.02
N LEU A 105 -31.34 40.87 -0.52
CA LEU A 105 -31.48 41.30 -1.92
C LEU A 105 -30.73 42.62 -2.14
N ASP A 106 -30.10 42.76 -3.31
CA ASP A 106 -29.62 44.05 -3.80
C ASP A 106 -30.78 44.95 -4.28
N ALA A 107 -30.44 46.16 -4.74
CA ALA A 107 -31.42 47.14 -5.23
C ALA A 107 -32.18 46.68 -6.48
N ASP A 108 -31.63 45.72 -7.23
CA ASP A 108 -32.21 45.14 -8.44
C ASP A 108 -33.00 43.86 -8.14
N GLY A 109 -33.07 43.44 -6.87
CA GLY A 109 -33.83 42.27 -6.41
C GLY A 109 -33.09 40.94 -6.53
N ASN A 110 -31.76 40.96 -6.68
CA ASN A 110 -30.94 39.76 -6.80
C ASN A 110 -30.22 39.44 -5.48
N ALA A 111 -29.97 38.16 -5.23
CA ALA A 111 -29.05 37.71 -4.19
C ALA A 111 -28.36 36.43 -4.65
N SER A 112 -27.14 36.20 -4.15
CA SER A 112 -26.37 35.00 -4.42
C SER A 112 -25.67 34.53 -3.15
N VAL A 113 -25.35 33.24 -3.11
CA VAL A 113 -24.61 32.60 -2.04
C VAL A 113 -23.64 31.61 -2.67
N THR A 114 -22.48 31.41 -2.02
CA THR A 114 -21.51 30.40 -2.45
C THR A 114 -21.74 29.10 -1.70
N ALA A 115 -21.31 27.98 -2.29
CA ALA A 115 -21.30 26.70 -1.58
C ALA A 115 -20.46 26.76 -0.30
N GLU A 116 -19.34 27.48 -0.32
CA GLU A 116 -18.48 27.68 0.84
C GLU A 116 -19.17 28.44 1.98
N ALA A 117 -20.05 29.42 1.68
CA ALA A 117 -20.77 30.15 2.72
C ALA A 117 -21.74 29.25 3.50
N VAL A 118 -22.31 28.25 2.84
CA VAL A 118 -23.23 27.28 3.46
C VAL A 118 -22.52 26.06 4.01
N ASP A 119 -21.23 25.85 3.72
CA ASP A 119 -20.46 24.73 4.26
C ASP A 119 -20.15 24.95 5.74
N ASN A 120 -20.34 23.90 6.53
CA ASN A 120 -20.11 23.89 7.98
C ASN A 120 -19.01 22.87 8.34
N GLY A 121 -17.97 22.81 7.50
CA GLY A 121 -16.83 21.93 7.69
C GLY A 121 -17.09 20.50 7.22
N SER A 122 -17.65 20.33 6.02
CA SER A 122 -17.73 19.02 5.38
C SER A 122 -16.34 18.38 5.26
N THR A 123 -16.24 17.07 5.51
CA THR A 123 -14.97 16.29 5.48
C THR A 123 -15.13 15.02 4.68
#